data_AF-A0A858R0K3-F1
#
_entry.id   AF-A0A858R0K3-F1
#
_cell.length_a   1.000
_cell.length_b   1.000
_cell.length_c   1.000
_cell.angle_alpha   90.00
_cell.angle_beta   90.00
_cell.angle_gamma   90.00
#
_symmetry.space_group_name_H-M   'P 1'
#
loop_
_entity.id
_entity.type
_entity.pdbx_description
1 polymer ?
#
loop_
_entity_poly.entity_id
_entity_poly.type
_entity_poly.pdbx_seq_one_letter_code
_entity_poly.pdbx_strand_id
1 'polypeptide(L)'
;MPDKAAGVRRSTGPISKRGKERSARNAVKHGLNVATTHISDPLFQEIAGDLLALGYGYEQTVDAANALLEYRRVMKVYNQTYWEADFSCAHFMQYAENLNHVHYSELGYQKKSDLVEAQNLFVKVANWDLKYGSLEGKRAALLKPLMRYQRSAVSRLSKALCRAR
;
A
#
# COMPACT_ATOMS: atom_id res chain seq x y z
N MET A 1 41.24 16.64 -1.42
CA MET A 1 40.19 16.24 -0.46
C MET A 1 38.89 16.94 -0.87
N PRO A 2 37.93 16.29 -1.55
CA PRO A 2 36.67 16.94 -1.85
C PRO A 2 35.62 16.64 -0.77
N ASP A 3 34.90 17.70 -0.40
CA ASP A 3 33.81 17.74 0.57
C ASP A 3 32.74 16.69 0.31
N LYS A 4 32.38 15.95 1.36
CA LYS A 4 31.16 15.15 1.40
C LYS A 4 29.97 16.11 1.48
N ALA A 5 29.40 16.45 0.33
CA ALA A 5 28.09 17.08 0.26
C ALA A 5 27.07 16.24 1.03
N ALA A 6 26.57 16.80 2.14
CA ALA A 6 25.50 16.24 2.94
C ALA A 6 24.30 15.91 2.05
N GLY A 7 23.98 14.62 1.95
CA GLY A 7 22.95 14.10 1.07
C GLY A 7 21.59 14.72 1.36
N VAL A 8 21.08 15.49 0.39
CA VAL A 8 19.70 15.97 0.38
C VAL A 8 18.78 14.76 0.49
N ARG A 9 18.08 14.64 1.62
CA ARG A 9 17.08 13.60 1.88
C ARG A 9 15.96 13.74 0.84
N ARG A 10 16.03 12.95 -0.23
CA ARG A 10 14.98 12.85 -1.23
C ARG A 10 13.69 12.40 -0.51
N SER A 11 12.63 13.21 -0.61
CA SER A 11 11.31 12.79 -0.17
C SER A 11 10.96 11.46 -0.87
N THR A 12 10.77 10.40 -0.09
CA THR A 12 10.31 9.09 -0.59
C THR A 12 8.81 9.09 -0.91
N GLY A 13 8.12 10.19 -0.58
CA GLY A 13 6.72 10.42 -0.86
C GLY A 13 6.45 10.93 -2.28
N PRO A 14 5.19 10.88 -2.73
CA PRO A 14 4.80 11.39 -4.03
C PRO A 14 4.98 12.92 -4.10
N ILE A 15 5.66 13.38 -5.14
CA ILE A 15 5.99 14.80 -5.34
C ILE A 15 4.86 15.51 -6.09
N SER A 16 4.22 14.84 -7.06
CA SER A 16 3.13 15.42 -7.86
C SER A 16 1.80 15.48 -7.12
N LYS A 17 0.96 16.46 -7.45
CA LYS A 17 -0.40 16.63 -6.91
C LYS A 17 -1.23 15.34 -7.06
N ARG A 18 -1.29 14.80 -8.29
CA ARG A 18 -1.97 13.52 -8.58
C ARG A 18 -1.41 12.35 -7.76
N GLY A 19 -0.11 12.33 -7.53
CA GLY A 19 0.54 11.30 -6.70
C GLY A 19 0.14 11.41 -5.23
N LYS A 20 0.07 12.63 -4.69
CA LYS A 20 -0.39 12.90 -3.32
C LYS A 20 -1.85 12.52 -3.15
N GLU A 21 -2.72 12.92 -4.07
CA GLU A 21 -4.16 12.56 -4.06
C GLU A 21 -4.37 11.04 -4.12
N ARG A 22 -3.63 10.33 -4.97
CA ARG A 22 -3.67 8.86 -5.01
C ARG A 22 -3.24 8.25 -3.68
N SER A 23 -2.17 8.78 -3.08
CA SER A 23 -1.68 8.33 -1.78
C SER A 23 -2.67 8.59 -0.65
N ALA A 24 -3.38 9.73 -0.69
CA ALA A 24 -4.42 10.06 0.29
C ALA A 24 -5.62 9.12 0.16
N ARG A 25 -6.11 8.88 -1.07
CA ARG A 25 -7.19 7.91 -1.31
C ARG A 25 -6.83 6.50 -0.86
N ASN A 26 -5.59 6.07 -1.09
CA ASN A 26 -5.12 4.77 -0.60
C ASN A 26 -5.07 4.73 0.93
N ALA A 27 -4.63 5.81 1.59
CA ALA A 27 -4.64 5.87 3.04
C ALA A 27 -6.06 5.74 3.59
N VAL A 28 -7.03 6.45 3.00
CA VAL A 28 -8.45 6.34 3.37
C VAL A 28 -8.97 4.92 3.15
N LYS A 29 -8.71 4.33 1.97
CA LYS A 29 -9.12 2.95 1.64
C LYS A 29 -8.67 1.93 2.70
N HIS A 30 -7.48 2.13 3.24
CA HIS A 30 -6.85 1.22 4.20
C HIS A 30 -7.00 1.66 5.66
N GLY A 31 -7.78 2.71 5.95
CA GLY A 31 -7.94 3.24 7.31
C GLY A 31 -6.66 3.80 7.92
N LEU A 32 -5.67 4.19 7.09
CA LEU A 32 -4.36 4.75 7.47
C LEU A 32 -4.32 6.29 7.37
N ASN A 33 -5.46 6.94 7.13
CA ASN A 33 -5.56 8.40 6.99
C ASN A 33 -5.65 9.14 8.34
N VAL A 34 -6.03 8.45 9.41
CA VAL A 34 -6.14 9.03 10.75
C VAL A 34 -4.77 8.99 11.43
N ALA A 35 -4.27 10.15 11.85
CA ALA A 35 -3.11 10.24 12.73
C ALA A 35 -3.50 9.72 14.11
N THR A 36 -2.84 8.65 14.56
CA THR A 36 -3.05 8.08 15.89
C THR A 36 -1.90 8.49 16.79
N THR A 37 -2.21 9.23 17.85
CA THR A 37 -1.31 9.37 19.00
C THR A 37 -1.47 8.12 19.84
N HIS A 38 -0.42 7.34 19.99
CA HIS A 38 -0.50 6.04 20.63
C HIS A 38 -0.29 6.08 22.15
N ILE A 39 -0.29 7.27 22.77
CA ILE A 39 0.07 7.46 24.19
C ILE A 39 -0.82 6.63 25.13
N SER A 40 -2.08 6.40 24.76
CA SER A 40 -3.04 5.59 25.52
C SER A 40 -2.97 4.09 25.20
N ASP A 41 -2.17 3.66 24.23
CA ASP A 41 -1.93 2.24 23.92
C ASP A 41 -1.05 1.64 25.03
N PRO A 42 -1.46 0.56 25.71
CA PRO A 42 -0.62 -0.06 26.74
C PRO A 42 0.79 -0.40 26.25
N LEU A 43 0.89 -0.83 24.98
CA LEU A 43 2.18 -1.18 24.37
C LEU A 43 3.07 0.05 24.17
N PHE A 44 2.50 1.25 24.06
CA PHE A 44 3.28 2.48 24.01
C PHE A 44 4.06 2.66 25.30
N GLN A 45 3.43 2.42 26.45
CA GLN A 45 4.07 2.59 27.77
C GLN A 45 5.19 1.57 27.98
N GLU A 46 4.98 0.32 27.56
CA GLU A 46 6.02 -0.73 27.59
C GLU A 46 7.22 -0.35 26.73
N ILE A 47 7.01 -0.02 25.45
CA ILE A 47 8.08 0.38 24.54
C ILE A 47 8.79 1.64 25.06
N ALA A 48 8.03 2.60 25.60
CA ALA A 48 8.59 3.82 26.13
C ALA A 48 9.48 3.58 27.36
N GLY A 49 9.03 2.70 28.26
CA GLY A 49 9.79 2.26 29.42
C GLY A 49 11.11 1.61 29.02
N ASP A 50 11.08 0.69 28.05
CA ASP A 50 12.28 0.02 27.54
C ASP A 50 13.28 1.01 26.93
N LEU A 51 12.81 1.96 26.11
CA LEU A 51 13.68 2.97 25.49
C LEU A 51 14.28 3.92 26.53
N LEU A 52 13.53 4.34 27.55
CA LEU A 52 14.07 5.15 28.65
C LEU A 52 15.11 4.37 29.46
N ALA A 53 14.86 3.09 29.74
CA ALA A 53 15.82 2.22 30.42
C ALA A 53 17.12 2.02 29.61
N LEU A 54 17.04 2.06 28.27
CA LEU A 54 18.18 2.04 27.37
C LEU A 54 18.91 3.40 27.27
N GLY A 55 18.44 4.44 27.95
CA GLY A 55 19.06 5.76 28.01
C GLY A 55 18.65 6.72 26.90
N TYR A 56 17.60 6.43 26.13
CA TYR A 56 17.07 7.38 25.16
C TYR A 56 16.36 8.55 25.85
N GLY A 57 16.48 9.75 25.27
CA GLY A 57 15.78 10.94 25.77
C GLY A 57 14.26 10.84 25.58
N TYR A 58 13.49 11.54 26.42
CA TYR A 58 12.02 11.49 26.41
C TYR A 58 11.40 11.73 25.03
N GLU A 59 11.83 12.78 24.31
CA GLU A 59 11.29 13.07 22.97
C GLU A 59 11.58 11.94 21.96
N GLN A 60 12.77 11.34 22.03
CA GLN A 60 13.15 10.24 21.15
C GLN A 60 12.33 8.99 21.44
N THR A 61 12.12 8.72 22.72
CA THR A 61 11.26 7.65 23.19
C THR A 61 9.84 7.78 22.63
N VAL A 62 9.23 8.97 22.74
CA VAL A 62 7.89 9.22 22.21
C VAL A 62 7.85 9.07 20.69
N ASP A 63 8.82 9.63 19.97
CA ASP A 63 8.91 9.53 18.51
C ASP A 63 9.08 8.08 18.04
N ALA A 64 9.96 7.31 18.69
CA ALA A 64 10.26 5.92 18.35
C ALA A 64 9.10 4.99 18.68
N ALA A 65 8.47 5.13 19.84
CA ALA A 65 7.32 4.35 20.24
C ALA A 65 6.13 4.57 19.28
N ASN A 66 5.83 5.82 18.93
CA ASN A 66 4.80 6.12 17.93
C ASN A 66 5.15 5.53 16.55
N ALA A 67 6.41 5.61 16.11
CA ALA A 67 6.83 5.06 14.83
C ALA A 67 6.73 3.52 14.78
N LEU A 68 7.03 2.83 15.88
CA LEU A 68 6.88 1.38 16.02
C LEU A 68 5.41 0.96 15.97
N LEU A 69 4.54 1.67 16.69
CA LEU A 69 3.11 1.34 16.71
C LEU A 69 2.43 1.64 15.38
N GLU A 70 2.83 2.71 14.70
CA GLU A 70 2.38 2.98 13.33
C GLU A 70 2.87 1.89 12.36
N TYR A 71 4.11 1.40 12.50
CA TYR A 71 4.58 0.26 11.72
C TYR A 71 3.72 -0.99 11.98
N ARG A 72 3.41 -1.30 13.24
CA ARG A 72 2.55 -2.43 13.62
C ARG A 72 1.14 -2.29 13.03
N ARG A 73 0.55 -1.11 13.07
CA ARG A 73 -0.76 -0.81 12.45
C ARG A 73 -0.72 -1.08 10.94
N VAL A 74 0.30 -0.58 10.24
CA VAL A 74 0.48 -0.84 8.81
C VAL A 74 0.65 -2.34 8.53
N MET A 75 1.41 -3.06 9.37
CA MET A 75 1.59 -4.51 9.25
C MET A 75 0.29 -5.29 9.44
N LYS A 76 -0.58 -4.86 10.35
CA LYS A 76 -1.92 -5.45 10.52
C LYS A 76 -2.73 -5.32 9.22
N VAL A 77 -2.82 -4.11 8.68
CA VAL A 77 -3.54 -3.87 7.42
C VAL A 77 -2.90 -4.61 6.24
N TYR A 78 -1.58 -4.73 6.22
CA TYR A 78 -0.86 -5.52 5.23
C TYR A 78 -1.27 -6.99 5.27
N ASN A 79 -1.28 -7.59 6.47
CA ASN A 79 -1.66 -8.99 6.65
C ASN A 79 -3.12 -9.23 6.24
N GLN A 80 -4.03 -8.37 6.69
CA GLN A 80 -5.45 -8.41 6.30
C GLN A 80 -5.61 -8.29 4.78
N THR A 81 -4.97 -7.29 4.17
CA THR A 81 -5.03 -7.09 2.71
C THR A 81 -4.50 -8.29 1.92
N TYR A 82 -3.50 -9.00 2.45
CA TYR A 82 -2.98 -10.20 1.79
C TYR A 82 -3.94 -11.38 1.92
N TRP A 83 -4.42 -11.68 3.13
CA TRP A 83 -5.20 -12.90 3.37
C TRP A 83 -6.70 -12.77 3.06
N GLU A 84 -7.30 -11.62 3.34
CA GLU A 84 -8.73 -11.36 3.16
C GLU A 84 -9.07 -10.93 1.73
N ALA A 85 -8.07 -10.65 0.89
CA ALA A 85 -8.32 -10.40 -0.52
C ALA A 85 -8.75 -11.69 -1.21
N ASP A 86 -10.05 -11.75 -1.49
CA ASP A 86 -10.65 -12.77 -2.32
C ASP A 86 -10.59 -12.35 -3.80
N PHE A 87 -10.06 -13.24 -4.62
CA PHE A 87 -10.03 -13.10 -6.06
C PHE A 87 -10.63 -14.35 -6.67
N SER A 88 -11.96 -14.43 -6.63
CA SER A 88 -12.70 -15.48 -7.31
C SER A 88 -12.63 -15.30 -8.85
N CYS A 89 -12.48 -16.42 -9.56
CA CYS A 89 -12.63 -16.47 -11.02
C CYS A 89 -14.08 -16.10 -11.45
N ALA A 90 -15.06 -16.18 -10.53
CA ALA A 90 -16.44 -15.75 -10.79
C ALA A 90 -16.55 -14.25 -11.04
N HIS A 91 -15.65 -13.43 -10.50
CA HIS A 91 -15.65 -11.99 -10.78
C HIS A 91 -15.32 -11.71 -12.26
N PHE A 92 -14.51 -12.57 -12.89
CA PHE A 92 -14.24 -12.54 -14.34
C PHE A 92 -15.48 -12.98 -15.14
N MET A 93 -16.12 -14.09 -14.75
CA MET A 93 -17.37 -14.54 -15.35
C MET A 93 -18.44 -13.47 -15.26
N GLN A 94 -18.55 -12.74 -14.14
CA GLN A 94 -19.53 -11.67 -13.96
C GLN A 94 -19.30 -10.46 -14.91
N TYR A 95 -18.05 -10.08 -15.18
CA TYR A 95 -17.77 -9.05 -16.19
C TYR A 95 -18.02 -9.55 -17.62
N ALA A 96 -17.77 -10.83 -17.88
CA ALA A 96 -18.11 -11.48 -19.15
C ALA A 96 -19.63 -11.70 -19.31
N GLU A 97 -20.36 -11.94 -18.23
CA GLU A 97 -21.82 -12.08 -18.17
C GLU A 97 -22.50 -10.71 -18.26
N ASN A 98 -21.88 -9.63 -17.79
CA ASN A 98 -22.38 -8.28 -18.08
C ASN A 98 -22.30 -7.94 -19.58
N LEU A 99 -21.58 -8.74 -20.39
CA LEU A 99 -21.68 -8.75 -21.85
C LEU A 99 -22.81 -9.65 -22.35
N ASN A 100 -23.90 -9.87 -21.59
CA ASN A 100 -25.09 -10.64 -22.02
C ASN A 100 -25.77 -10.14 -23.33
N HIS A 101 -25.26 -9.07 -23.95
CA HIS A 101 -25.60 -8.61 -25.30
C HIS A 101 -24.62 -9.14 -26.39
N VAL A 102 -23.65 -9.96 -26.03
CA VAL A 102 -22.60 -10.53 -26.89
C VAL A 102 -22.71 -12.04 -26.86
N HIS A 103 -23.64 -12.60 -27.64
CA HIS A 103 -23.85 -14.05 -27.71
C HIS A 103 -22.75 -14.71 -28.57
N TYR A 104 -22.01 -15.66 -28.00
CA TYR A 104 -20.80 -16.24 -28.62
C TYR A 104 -21.09 -17.10 -29.88
N SER A 105 -22.31 -17.62 -30.01
CA SER A 105 -22.81 -18.37 -31.17
C SER A 105 -23.37 -17.46 -32.30
N GLU A 106 -23.43 -16.15 -32.05
CA GLU A 106 -23.95 -15.10 -32.93
C GLU A 106 -22.89 -14.02 -33.26
N LEU A 107 -21.60 -14.34 -33.09
CA LEU A 107 -20.43 -13.44 -33.26
C LEU A 107 -20.18 -12.98 -34.71
N GLY A 108 -21.23 -12.61 -35.44
CA GLY A 108 -21.16 -11.70 -36.56
C GLY A 108 -21.01 -10.27 -36.04
N TYR A 109 -19.78 -9.85 -35.77
CA TYR A 109 -19.49 -8.46 -35.42
C TYR A 109 -19.99 -7.53 -36.55
N GLN A 110 -21.12 -6.85 -36.34
CA GLN A 110 -21.75 -5.97 -37.33
C GLN A 110 -20.97 -4.65 -37.51
N LYS A 111 -20.27 -4.19 -36.45
CA LYS A 111 -19.49 -2.95 -36.45
C LYS A 111 -18.09 -3.18 -35.90
N LYS A 112 -17.12 -2.52 -36.53
CA LYS A 112 -15.70 -2.57 -36.13
C LYS A 112 -15.46 -2.04 -34.71
N SER A 113 -16.30 -1.13 -34.23
CA SER A 113 -16.24 -0.58 -32.86
C SER A 113 -16.37 -1.66 -31.79
N ASP A 114 -17.26 -2.62 -32.02
CA ASP A 114 -17.67 -3.60 -31.02
C ASP A 114 -16.59 -4.69 -30.88
N LEU A 115 -15.94 -5.03 -32.01
CA LEU A 115 -14.74 -5.87 -32.04
C LEU A 115 -13.57 -5.20 -31.29
N VAL A 116 -13.37 -3.89 -31.48
CA VAL A 116 -12.32 -3.14 -30.78
C VAL A 116 -12.60 -3.05 -29.29
N GLU A 117 -13.86 -2.89 -28.88
CA GLU A 117 -14.25 -2.86 -27.47
C GLU A 117 -14.05 -4.22 -26.79
N ALA A 118 -14.49 -5.31 -27.44
CA ALA A 118 -14.23 -6.67 -26.98
C ALA A 118 -12.73 -6.97 -26.88
N GLN A 119 -11.94 -6.62 -27.91
CA GLN A 119 -10.48 -6.78 -27.88
C GLN A 119 -9.84 -5.99 -26.74
N ASN A 120 -10.27 -4.75 -26.50
CA ASN A 120 -9.76 -3.95 -25.39
C ASN A 120 -10.10 -4.56 -24.03
N LEU A 121 -11.26 -5.20 -23.88
CA LEU A 121 -11.62 -5.94 -22.68
C LEU A 121 -10.71 -7.15 -22.50
N PHE A 122 -10.58 -8.01 -23.51
CA PHE A 122 -9.73 -9.20 -23.45
C PHE A 122 -8.27 -8.84 -23.20
N VAL A 123 -7.76 -7.76 -23.81
CA VAL A 123 -6.41 -7.25 -23.56
C VAL A 123 -6.28 -6.73 -22.12
N LYS A 124 -7.30 -6.07 -21.56
CA LYS A 124 -7.28 -5.64 -20.15
C LYS A 124 -7.31 -6.82 -19.18
N VAL A 125 -8.12 -7.84 -19.47
CA VAL A 125 -8.21 -9.08 -18.70
C VAL A 125 -6.89 -9.83 -18.78
N ALA A 126 -6.42 -10.12 -19.99
CA ALA A 126 -5.16 -10.80 -20.24
C ALA A 126 -4.01 -10.02 -19.59
N ASN A 127 -3.97 -8.70 -19.68
CA ASN A 127 -2.95 -7.90 -18.99
C ASN A 127 -3.11 -7.92 -17.46
N TRP A 128 -4.32 -8.08 -16.91
CA TRP A 128 -4.51 -8.21 -15.47
C TRP A 128 -4.06 -9.59 -14.97
N ASP A 129 -4.42 -10.66 -15.70
CA ASP A 129 -4.02 -12.03 -15.40
C ASP A 129 -2.52 -12.26 -15.68
N LEU A 130 -1.97 -11.71 -16.76
CA LEU A 130 -0.54 -11.78 -17.09
C LEU A 130 0.33 -10.97 -16.12
N LYS A 131 -0.15 -9.81 -15.67
CA LYS A 131 0.66 -8.92 -14.81
C LYS A 131 0.77 -9.42 -13.38
N TYR A 132 -0.17 -10.24 -12.91
CA TYR A 132 -0.20 -10.69 -11.52
C TYR A 132 -0.34 -12.21 -11.34
N GLY A 133 -0.62 -12.98 -12.40
CA GLY A 133 -0.59 -14.44 -12.38
C GLY A 133 -1.53 -15.06 -11.35
N SER A 134 -0.97 -15.90 -10.48
CA SER A 134 -1.69 -16.64 -9.44
C SER A 134 -2.39 -15.73 -8.42
N LEU A 135 -3.23 -16.33 -7.57
CA LEU A 135 -3.89 -15.64 -6.45
C LEU A 135 -2.88 -14.89 -5.57
N GLU A 136 -1.72 -15.48 -5.33
CA GLU A 136 -0.64 -14.91 -4.54
C GLU A 136 -0.06 -13.65 -5.19
N GLY A 137 0.13 -13.66 -6.52
CA GLY A 137 0.62 -12.49 -7.23
C GLY A 137 -0.42 -11.36 -7.30
N LYS A 138 -1.71 -11.69 -7.38
CA LYS A 138 -2.83 -10.72 -7.24
C LYS A 138 -2.84 -10.09 -5.86
N ARG A 139 -2.67 -10.88 -4.80
CA ARG A 139 -2.52 -10.39 -3.42
C ARG A 139 -1.29 -9.49 -3.29
N ALA A 140 -0.13 -9.92 -3.82
CA ALA A 140 1.10 -9.13 -3.81
C ALA A 140 0.95 -7.76 -4.51
N ALA A 141 0.17 -7.69 -5.59
CA ALA A 141 -0.15 -6.44 -6.29
C ALA A 141 -0.79 -5.39 -5.37
N LEU A 142 -1.73 -5.83 -4.52
CA LEU A 142 -2.46 -4.97 -3.59
C LEU A 142 -1.57 -4.41 -2.48
N LEU A 143 -0.45 -5.08 -2.18
CA LEU A 143 0.45 -4.69 -1.09
C LEU A 143 1.41 -3.57 -1.47
N LYS A 144 1.62 -3.28 -2.76
CA LYS A 144 2.59 -2.26 -3.23
C LYS A 144 2.38 -0.88 -2.58
N PRO A 145 1.14 -0.36 -2.40
CA PRO A 145 0.91 0.86 -1.64
C PRO A 145 1.25 0.73 -0.15
N LEU A 146 1.00 -0.43 0.46
CA LEU A 146 1.26 -0.69 1.88
C LEU A 146 2.75 -0.77 2.19
N MET A 147 3.56 -1.35 1.29
CA MET A 147 5.02 -1.35 1.40
C MET A 147 5.62 0.06 1.50
N ARG A 148 4.96 1.07 0.89
CA ARG A 148 5.39 2.47 1.04
C ARG A 148 5.18 2.97 2.47
N TYR A 149 4.03 2.67 3.09
CA TYR A 149 3.75 3.08 4.47
C TYR A 149 4.70 2.38 5.45
N GLN A 150 5.00 1.09 5.23
CA GLN A 150 6.02 0.36 6.00
C GLN A 150 7.38 1.07 5.96
N ARG A 151 7.87 1.38 4.74
CA ARG A 151 9.14 2.11 4.56
C ARG A 151 9.13 3.48 5.23
N SER A 152 8.00 4.19 5.19
CA SER A 152 7.83 5.48 5.87
C SER A 152 7.93 5.32 7.39
N ALA A 153 7.23 4.33 7.97
CA ALA A 153 7.26 4.07 9.41
C ALA A 153 8.68 3.67 9.87
N VAL A 154 9.33 2.75 9.16
CA VAL A 154 10.73 2.35 9.44
C VAL A 154 11.68 3.54 9.32
N SER A 155 11.50 4.42 8.33
CA SER A 155 12.33 5.62 8.19
C SER A 155 12.13 6.59 9.36
N ARG A 156 10.90 6.74 9.88
CA ARG A 156 10.62 7.56 11.06
C ARG A 156 11.26 6.96 12.31
N LEU A 157 11.13 5.65 12.50
CA LEU A 157 11.77 4.93 13.60
C LEU A 157 13.30 5.09 13.57
N SER A 158 13.92 4.85 12.42
CA SER A 158 15.36 5.03 12.25
C SER A 158 15.79 6.47 12.57
N LYS A 159 15.02 7.48 12.14
CA LYS A 159 15.32 8.88 12.48
C LYS A 159 15.15 9.17 13.97
N ALA A 160 14.15 8.60 14.63
CA ALA A 160 13.90 8.79 16.06
C ALA A 160 15.08 8.23 16.87
N LEU A 161 15.54 7.02 16.53
CA LEU A 161 16.66 6.36 17.21
C LEU A 161 18.02 7.00 16.89
N CYS A 162 18.24 7.45 15.64
CA CYS A 162 19.52 8.03 15.23
C CYS A 162 19.64 9.55 15.50
N ARG A 163 18.62 10.21 16.07
CA ARG A 163 18.66 11.66 16.35
C ARG A 163 19.61 12.04 17.49
N ALA A 164 20.16 11.09 18.26
CA ALA A 164 21.22 11.33 19.23
C ALA A 164 22.32 10.25 19.20
N ARG A 165 23.10 10.24 18.12
CA ARG A 165 24.52 9.88 18.21
C ARG A 165 25.34 10.93 17.49
#